data_AF-A0A0A9EPI1-F1
#
_entry.id   AF-A0A0A9EPI1-F1
#
_cell.length_a   1.000
_cell.length_b   1.000
_cell.length_c   1.000
_cell.angle_alpha   90.00
_cell.angle_beta   90.00
_cell.angle_gamma   90.00
#
_symmetry.space_group_name_H-M   'P 1'
#
loop_
_entity.id
_entity.type
_entity.pdbx_description
1 polymer ?
#
loop_
_entity_poly.entity_id
_entity_poly.type
_entity_poly.pdbx_seq_one_letter_code
_entity_poly.pdbx_strand_id
1 'polypeptide(L)'
;MELLRHPNDEERMVQLLQLAIDCVAQVPEARPSMPHVVTRIEEIKKSSGEAKDQHQIASNIEGGDDQSSRAESIEGPTNPFAP
;
A
#
# COMPACT_ATOMS: atom_id res chain seq x y z
N MET A 1 -25.74 -4.13 -15.74
CA MET A 1 -24.53 -4.22 -14.89
C MET A 1 -25.01 -4.31 -13.46
N GLU A 2 -24.87 -5.47 -12.85
CA GLU A 2 -25.29 -5.69 -11.47
C GLU A 2 -24.08 -5.49 -10.54
N LEU A 3 -24.05 -4.33 -9.87
CA LEU A 3 -23.11 -4.02 -8.77
C LEU A 3 -23.47 -4.78 -7.47
N LEU A 4 -24.57 -5.54 -7.47
CA LEU A 4 -25.27 -6.07 -6.30
C LEU A 4 -24.72 -7.38 -5.72
N ARG A 5 -23.57 -7.88 -6.18
CA ARG A 5 -23.09 -9.21 -5.75
C ARG A 5 -22.20 -9.26 -4.52
N HIS A 6 -21.82 -8.12 -3.93
CA HIS A 6 -21.11 -8.11 -2.66
C HIS A 6 -21.53 -6.90 -1.79
N PRO A 7 -22.42 -7.08 -0.80
CA PRO A 7 -22.93 -5.97 0.02
C PRO A 7 -21.82 -5.23 0.78
N ASN A 8 -20.76 -5.94 1.19
CA ASN A 8 -19.61 -5.32 1.88
C ASN A 8 -18.71 -4.47 0.94
N ASP A 9 -18.70 -4.74 -0.37
CA ASP A 9 -17.90 -4.01 -1.34
C ASP A 9 -18.53 -2.66 -1.71
N GLU A 10 -19.87 -2.60 -1.77
CA GLU A 10 -20.58 -1.35 -2.05
C GLU A 10 -20.43 -0.35 -0.89
N GLU A 11 -20.60 -0.82 0.36
CA GLU A 11 -20.46 0.04 1.54
C GLU A 11 -19.05 0.62 1.69
N ARG A 12 -17.98 -0.17 1.47
CA ARG A 12 -16.61 0.36 1.53
C ARG A 12 -16.33 1.37 0.41
N MET A 13 -16.91 1.15 -0.78
CA MET A 13 -16.74 2.06 -1.91
C MET A 13 -17.45 3.39 -1.63
N VAL A 14 -18.64 3.35 -1.03
CA VAL A 14 -19.35 4.55 -0.58
C VAL A 14 -18.56 5.28 0.52
N GLN A 15 -17.98 4.56 1.48
CA GLN A 15 -17.16 5.17 2.54
C GLN A 15 -15.88 5.82 2.00
N LEU A 16 -15.18 5.19 1.05
CA LEU A 16 -14.02 5.77 0.38
C LEU A 16 -14.40 6.99 -0.45
N LEU A 17 -15.53 6.93 -1.16
CA LEU A 17 -16.04 8.06 -1.93
C LEU A 17 -16.40 9.23 -1.02
N GLN A 18 -17.05 8.98 0.11
CA GLN A 18 -17.38 10.01 1.08
C GLN A 18 -16.12 10.69 1.62
N LEU A 19 -15.10 9.91 1.99
CA LEU A 19 -13.81 10.45 2.41
C LEU A 19 -13.16 11.30 1.30
N ALA A 20 -13.27 10.89 0.04
CA ALA A 20 -12.75 11.66 -1.09
C ALA A 20 -13.48 13.02 -1.25
N ILE A 21 -14.80 13.05 -1.07
CA ILE A 21 -15.60 14.29 -1.09
C ILE A 21 -15.13 15.24 0.02
N ASP A 22 -14.90 14.72 1.23
CA ASP A 22 -14.43 15.53 2.37
C ASP A 22 -13.01 16.09 2.11
N CYS A 23 -12.13 15.30 1.49
CA CYS A 23 -10.78 15.72 1.09
C CYS A 23 -10.77 16.88 0.07
N VAL A 24 -11.82 16.99 -0.76
CA VAL A 24 -11.93 18.03 -1.79
C VAL A 24 -12.95 19.11 -1.44
N ALA A 25 -13.28 19.28 -0.15
CA ALA A 25 -14.19 20.31 0.32
C ALA A 25 -13.83 21.70 -0.24
N GLN A 26 -14.86 22.46 -0.62
CA GLN A 26 -14.73 23.80 -1.19
C GLN A 26 -14.05 24.77 -0.22
N VAL A 27 -14.33 24.61 1.08
CA VAL A 27 -13.69 25.37 2.16
C VAL A 27 -12.41 24.63 2.60
N PRO A 28 -11.22 25.24 2.49
CA PRO A 28 -9.95 24.57 2.82
C PRO A 28 -9.88 24.05 4.26
N GLU A 29 -10.39 24.82 5.21
CA GLU A 29 -10.40 24.47 6.64
C GLU A 29 -11.31 23.28 6.98
N ALA A 30 -12.24 22.93 6.09
CA ALA A 30 -13.14 21.78 6.29
C ALA A 30 -12.51 20.46 5.83
N ARG A 31 -11.37 20.51 5.12
CA ARG A 31 -10.69 19.30 4.65
C ARG A 31 -10.06 18.58 5.85
N PRO A 32 -10.19 17.25 5.93
CA PRO A 32 -9.54 16.48 6.99
C PRO A 32 -8.02 16.61 6.89
N SER A 33 -7.35 16.57 8.04
CA SER A 33 -5.89 16.47 8.07
C SER A 33 -5.44 15.12 7.52
N MET A 34 -4.28 15.07 6.87
CA MET A 34 -3.71 13.81 6.36
C MET A 34 -3.68 12.65 7.37
N PRO A 35 -3.32 12.82 8.67
CA PRO A 35 -3.42 11.72 9.62
C PRO A 35 -4.85 11.22 9.82
N HIS A 36 -5.85 12.12 9.83
CA HIS A 36 -7.25 11.71 9.88
C HIS A 36 -7.65 10.89 8.64
N VAL A 37 -7.21 11.31 7.45
CA VAL A 37 -7.45 10.57 6.19
C VAL A 37 -6.86 9.16 6.27
N VAL A 38 -5.63 9.01 6.76
CA VAL A 38 -4.98 7.70 6.92
C VAL A 38 -5.77 6.80 7.88
N THR A 39 -6.16 7.32 9.05
CA THR A 39 -6.98 6.57 10.01
C THR A 39 -8.30 6.10 9.39
N ARG A 40 -9.00 6.98 8.66
CA ARG A 40 -10.27 6.62 7.99
C ARG A 40 -10.07 5.55 6.92
N ILE A 41 -8.97 5.60 6.15
CA ILE A 41 -8.65 4.56 5.15
C ILE A 41 -8.38 3.22 5.83
N GLU A 42 -7.65 3.20 6.94
CA GLU A 42 -7.37 1.96 7.69
C GLU A 42 -8.64 1.35 8.28
N GLU A 43 -9.54 2.17 8.81
CA GLU A 43 -10.85 1.74 9.31
C GLU A 43 -11.70 1.10 8.20
N ILE A 44 -11.75 1.73 7.01
CA ILE A 44 -12.49 1.21 5.85
C ILE A 44 -11.87 -0.09 5.32
N LYS A 45 -10.54 -0.24 5.40
CA LYS A 45 -9.88 -1.50 5.05
C LYS A 45 -10.21 -2.62 6.04
N LYS A 46 -10.33 -2.28 7.32
CA LYS A 46 -10.59 -3.25 8.40
C LYS A 46 -12.05 -3.70 8.44
N SER A 47 -13.00 -2.86 8.06
CA SER A 47 -14.43 -3.23 7.97
C SER A 47 -14.70 -4.34 6.94
N SER A 48 -13.78 -4.58 6.01
CA SER A 48 -13.82 -5.70 5.05
C SER A 48 -13.42 -7.05 5.65
N GLY A 49 -12.96 -7.08 6.90
CA GLY A 49 -12.31 -8.23 7.54
C GLY A 49 -13.22 -9.25 8.21
N GLU A 50 -14.14 -9.86 7.45
CA GLU A 50 -14.64 -11.23 7.70
C GLU A 50 -14.66 -12.10 6.43
N ALA A 51 -14.10 -11.64 5.31
CA ALA A 51 -13.76 -12.51 4.18
C ALA A 51 -12.24 -12.65 4.09
N LYS A 52 -11.76 -13.87 4.39
CA LYS A 52 -10.37 -14.28 4.29
C LYS A 52 -9.91 -14.32 2.82
N ASP A 53 -9.77 -13.18 2.16
CA ASP A 53 -9.02 -13.10 0.90
C ASP A 53 -7.62 -12.58 1.17
N GLN A 54 -6.80 -13.56 1.51
CA GLN A 54 -5.36 -13.54 1.46
C GLN A 54 -4.90 -13.20 0.04
N HIS A 55 -4.84 -11.92 -0.32
CA HIS A 55 -3.80 -11.53 -1.27
C HIS A 55 -2.47 -11.49 -0.50
N GLN A 56 -1.98 -12.70 -0.20
CA GLN A 56 -0.56 -12.94 -0.05
C GLN A 56 0.07 -12.41 -1.32
N ILE A 57 0.72 -11.24 -1.23
CA ILE A 57 1.87 -10.97 -2.09
C ILE A 57 2.97 -11.90 -1.55
N ALA A 58 2.80 -13.20 -1.83
CA ALA A 58 3.85 -14.18 -1.70
C ALA A 58 4.81 -13.87 -2.84
N SER A 59 5.81 -13.03 -2.57
CA SER A 59 7.01 -12.92 -3.39
C SER A 59 7.79 -14.24 -3.27
N ASN A 60 7.27 -15.28 -3.92
CA ASN A 60 7.97 -16.52 -4.17
C ASN A 60 8.65 -16.39 -5.54
N ILE A 61 9.77 -15.68 -5.58
CA ILE A 61 10.78 -15.94 -6.61
C ILE A 61 11.63 -17.07 -6.06
N GLU A 62 11.23 -18.31 -6.36
CA GLU A 62 12.03 -19.50 -6.11
C GLU A 62 13.14 -19.62 -7.17
N GLY A 63 14.35 -19.97 -6.72
CA GLY A 63 15.29 -20.81 -7.47
C GLY A 63 16.19 -20.11 -8.48
N GLY A 64 17.38 -19.73 -8.03
CA GLY A 64 18.47 -19.27 -8.89
C GLY A 64 19.81 -19.42 -8.16
N ASP A 65 20.13 -20.64 -7.74
CA ASP A 65 21.43 -21.04 -7.22
C ASP A 65 22.49 -21.02 -8.34
N ASP A 66 23.23 -19.92 -8.46
CA ASP A 66 24.51 -19.89 -9.17
C ASP A 66 25.66 -19.85 -8.15
N GLN A 67 26.32 -21.00 -7.99
CA GLN A 67 27.50 -21.17 -7.15
C GLN A 67 28.69 -20.42 -7.75
N SER A 68 28.88 -19.15 -7.37
CA SER A 68 30.16 -18.49 -7.62
C SER A 68 31.12 -18.77 -6.46
N SER A 69 31.84 -19.89 -6.57
CA SER A 69 32.97 -20.16 -5.72
C SER A 69 34.16 -19.28 -6.10
N ARG A 70 34.77 -18.71 -5.06
CA ARG A 70 36.22 -18.49 -4.86
C ARG A 70 36.72 -17.03 -4.93
N ALA A 71 37.15 -16.61 -3.74
CA ALA A 71 37.94 -15.47 -3.32
C ALA A 71 38.92 -14.86 -4.35
N GLU A 72 39.04 -13.52 -4.31
CA GLU A 72 40.33 -12.90 -4.01
C GLU A 72 40.16 -11.44 -3.54
N SER A 73 41.04 -11.08 -2.60
CA SER A 73 41.17 -9.79 -1.94
C SER A 73 41.33 -8.61 -2.90
N ILE A 74 40.99 -7.40 -2.44
CA ILE A 74 41.94 -6.29 -2.21
C ILE A 74 41.15 -5.06 -1.75
N GLU A 75 41.50 -4.54 -0.58
CA GLU A 75 41.04 -3.24 -0.07
C GLU A 75 41.45 -2.11 -1.04
N GLY A 76 40.52 -1.21 -1.34
CA GLY A 76 40.80 0.06 -2.00
C GLY A 76 39.89 1.15 -1.43
N PRO A 77 40.42 2.27 -0.91
CA PRO A 77 39.65 3.24 -0.14
C PRO A 77 38.69 4.06 -1.02
N THR A 78 37.55 4.39 -0.42
CA THR A 78 36.50 5.27 -0.94
C THR A 78 37.00 6.68 -1.21
N ASN A 79 36.60 7.31 -2.31
CA ASN A 79 36.66 8.77 -2.42
C ASN A 79 35.35 9.36 -2.99
N PRO A 80 34.58 10.13 -2.20
CA PRO A 80 33.26 10.63 -2.57
C PRO A 80 33.27 11.90 -3.44
N PHE A 81 34.39 12.25 -4.07
CA PHE A 81 34.49 13.42 -4.94
C PHE A 81 35.52 13.17 -6.05
N ALA A 82 35.05 12.82 -7.24
CA ALA A 82 35.82 12.81 -8.48
C ALA A 82 34.89 13.32 -9.61
N PRO A 83 35.45 14.08 -10.57
CA PRO A 83 35.01 15.43 -10.95
C PRO A 83 33.59 15.57 -11.51
#